data_AF-A0A7V7TW04-F1
#
_entry.id   AF-A0A7V7TW04-F1
#
_cell.length_a   1.000
_cell.length_b   1.000
_cell.length_c   1.000
_cell.angle_alpha   90.00
_cell.angle_beta   90.00
_cell.angle_gamma   90.00
#
_symmetry.space_group_name_H-M   'P 1'
#
loop_
_entity.id
_entity.type
_entity.pdbx_description
1 polymer ?
#
loop_
_entity_poly.entity_id
_entity_poly.type
_entity_poly.pdbx_seq_one_letter_code
_entity_poly.pdbx_strand_id
1 'polypeptide(L)' 'MSDETTGTLAHTPETRVLSPTAERALAEAAARRAAAAQTTRPPEVNGRAGPEPTRFGDWEKNGILSDF' A
#
# COMPACT_ATOMS: atom_id res chain seq x y z
N MET A 1 39.49 3.50 4.38
CA MET A 1 38.65 2.61 5.20
C MET A 1 37.35 2.45 4.46
N SER A 2 37.16 1.24 3.95
CA SER A 2 36.04 0.81 3.14
C SER A 2 34.86 0.52 4.07
N ASP A 3 33.69 1.07 3.77
CA ASP A 3 32.44 0.54 4.29
C ASP A 3 31.50 0.34 3.09
N GLU A 4 31.54 -0.88 2.55
CA GLU A 4 30.49 -1.42 1.71
C GLU A 4 29.29 -1.74 2.61
N THR A 5 28.15 -1.10 2.37
CA THR A 5 26.88 -1.50 2.99
C THR A 5 25.89 -1.96 1.93
N THR A 6 25.95 -3.27 1.67
CA THR A 6 24.80 -4.20 1.61
C THR A 6 23.60 -3.85 0.72
N GLY A 7 23.64 -4.39 -0.50
CA GLY A 7 22.67 -5.40 -0.97
C GLY A 7 21.19 -5.00 -1.11
N THR A 8 20.84 -4.34 -2.22
CA THR A 8 19.46 -4.31 -2.75
C THR A 8 19.06 -5.71 -3.22
N LEU A 9 18.38 -6.48 -2.36
CA LEU A 9 17.68 -7.68 -2.79
C LEU A 9 16.43 -7.25 -3.56
N ALA A 10 16.54 -7.22 -4.89
CA ALA A 10 15.40 -7.07 -5.78
C ALA A 10 14.44 -8.24 -5.57
N HIS A 11 13.30 -8.00 -4.92
CA HIS A 11 12.17 -8.92 -4.94
C HIS A 11 11.55 -8.86 -6.34
N THR A 12 12.00 -9.73 -7.23
CA THR A 12 11.30 -9.99 -8.49
C THR A 12 9.93 -10.56 -8.11
N PRO A 13 8.81 -9.89 -8.42
CA PRO A 13 7.52 -10.50 -8.20
C PRO A 13 7.43 -11.68 -9.16
N GLU A 14 7.65 -12.89 -8.65
CA GLU A 14 7.29 -14.10 -9.36
C GLU A 14 5.83 -13.92 -9.80
N THR A 15 5.59 -13.92 -11.11
CA THR A 15 4.25 -13.70 -11.69
C THR A 15 3.33 -14.83 -11.23
N ARG A 16 2.72 -14.66 -10.06
CA ARG A 16 1.80 -15.63 -9.50
C ARG A 16 0.51 -15.51 -10.28
N VAL A 17 0.18 -16.56 -11.04
CA VAL A 17 -1.09 -16.65 -11.77
C VAL A 17 -2.23 -16.48 -10.76
N LEU A 18 -3.07 -15.48 -11.00
CA LEU A 18 -4.20 -15.18 -10.13
C LEU A 18 -5.24 -16.29 -10.27
N SER A 19 -5.86 -16.66 -9.15
CA SER A 19 -7.02 -17.55 -9.21
C SER A 19 -8.20 -16.80 -9.84
N PRO A 20 -9.17 -17.51 -10.46
CA PRO A 20 -10.39 -16.89 -10.98
C PRO A 20 -11.23 -16.17 -9.91
N THR A 21 -11.01 -16.49 -8.63
CA THR A 21 -11.63 -15.80 -7.50
C THR A 21 -10.91 -14.48 -7.17
N ALA A 22 -9.57 -14.46 -7.24
CA ALA A 22 -8.77 -13.27 -7.01
C ALA A 22 -9.01 -12.21 -8.10
N GLU A 23 -9.10 -12.64 -9.36
CA GLU A 23 -9.39 -11.73 -10.49
C GLU A 23 -10.75 -11.05 -10.33
N ARG A 24 -11.79 -11.82 -9.96
CA ARG A 24 -13.13 -11.28 -9.70
C ARG A 24 -13.14 -10.29 -8.54
N ALA A 25 -12.46 -10.62 -7.44
CA ALA A 25 -12.37 -9.73 -6.28
C ALA A 25 -11.67 -8.40 -6.63
N LEU A 26 -10.60 -8.44 -7.42
CA LEU A 26 -9.90 -7.24 -7.88
C LEU A 26 -10.77 -6.40 -8.83
N ALA A 27 -11.50 -7.05 -9.76
CA ALA A 27 -12.41 -6.37 -10.67
C ALA A 27 -13.54 -5.64 -9.91
N GLU A 28 -14.12 -6.28 -8.89
CA GLU A 28 -15.14 -5.66 -8.06
C GLU A 28 -14.58 -4.50 -7.22
N ALA A 29 -13.41 -4.67 -6.61
CA ALA A 29 -12.75 -3.59 -5.87
C ALA A 29 -12.42 -2.39 -6.76
N ALA A 30 -12.00 -2.63 -8.00
CA ALA A 30 -11.77 -1.58 -8.99
C ALA A 30 -13.08 -0.86 -9.35
N ALA A 31 -14.17 -1.60 -9.59
CA ALA A 31 -15.48 -1.01 -9.85
C ALA A 31 -15.98 -0.16 -8.67
N ARG A 32 -15.78 -0.62 -7.43
CA ARG A 32 -16.11 0.17 -6.22
C ARG A 32 -15.29 1.45 -6.12
N ARG A 33 -13.98 1.41 -6.38
CA ARG A 33 -13.12 2.61 -6.39
C ARG A 33 -13.51 3.60 -7.48
N ALA A 34 -13.90 3.12 -8.66
CA ALA A 34 -14.36 3.96 -9.76
C ALA A 34 -15.72 4.63 -9.47
N ALA A 35 -16.61 3.94 -8.75
CA ALA A 35 -17.91 4.46 -8.36
C ALA A 35 -17.88 5.36 -7.10
N ALA A 36 -16.80 5.29 -6.31
CA ALA A 36 -16.64 6.12 -5.12
C ALA A 36 -16.35 7.58 -5.51
N ALA A 37 -17.23 8.49 -5.10
CA ALA A 37 -16.97 9.92 -5.21
C ALA A 37 -15.73 10.29 -4.36
N GLN A 38 -14.76 10.97 -4.98
CA GLN A 38 -13.62 11.50 -4.25
C GLN A 38 -14.11 12.58 -3.28
N THR A 39 -14.16 12.24 -1.99
CA THR A 39 -14.49 13.23 -0.97
C THR A 39 -13.27 14.13 -0.78
N THR A 40 -13.39 15.41 -1.15
CA THR A 40 -12.33 16.38 -0.94
C THR A 40 -12.27 16.69 0.55
N ARG A 41 -11.32 16.06 1.25
CA ARG A 41 -11.00 16.39 2.64
C ARG A 41 -9.84 17.37 2.65
N PRO A 42 -9.82 18.35 3.59
CA PRO A 42 -8.65 19.18 3.78
C PRO A 42 -7.43 18.29 4.04
N PRO A 43 -6.26 18.63 3.49
CA PRO A 43 -5.05 17.86 3.71
C PRO A 43 -4.70 17.89 5.19
N GLU A 44 -4.17 16.77 5.68
CA GLU A 44 -3.64 16.70 7.04
C GLU A 44 -2.32 17.49 7.11
N VAL A 45 -2.21 18.39 8.08
CA VAL A 45 -1.00 19.20 8.29
C VAL A 45 -0.06 18.46 9.23
N ASN A 46 1.18 18.22 8.80
CA ASN A 46 2.18 17.37 9.49
C ASN A 46 1.77 15.89 9.67
N GLY A 47 0.68 15.47 9.02
CA GLY A 47 0.24 14.08 8.98
C GLY A 47 1.10 13.19 8.10
N ARG A 48 0.97 11.87 8.27
CA ARG A 48 1.61 10.92 7.36
C ARG A 48 0.92 10.98 6.01
N ALA A 49 1.71 11.00 4.94
CA ALA A 49 1.15 10.92 3.59
C ALA A 49 0.47 9.56 3.40
N GLY A 50 -0.78 9.58 2.92
CA GLY A 50 -1.54 8.37 2.62
C GLY A 50 -2.77 8.17 3.49
N PRO A 51 -3.44 7.02 3.34
CA PRO A 51 -4.59 6.67 4.17
C PRO A 51 -4.16 6.54 5.63
N GLU A 52 -4.94 7.13 6.53
CA GLU A 52 -4.80 6.98 7.99
C GLU A 52 -4.63 5.51 8.40
N PRO A 53 -3.51 5.11 9.02
CA PRO A 53 -3.26 3.73 9.45
C PRO A 53 -4.41 3.15 10.28
N THR A 54 -4.95 3.99 11.17
CA THR A 54 -6.08 3.66 12.05
C THR A 54 -7.38 3.39 11.29
N ARG A 55 -7.57 4.03 10.13
CA ARG A 55 -8.78 3.91 9.30
C ARG A 55 -8.69 2.81 8.25
N PHE A 56 -7.47 2.48 7.81
CA PHE A 56 -7.26 1.61 6.65
C PHE A 56 -6.41 0.38 6.94
N GLY A 57 -5.93 0.20 8.17
CA GLY A 57 -5.20 -0.99 8.62
C GLY A 57 -3.75 -1.06 8.13
N ASP A 58 -3.24 -0.01 7.48
CA ASP A 58 -1.87 0.08 6.99
C ASP A 58 -0.99 0.81 8.02
N TRP A 59 -0.54 0.06 9.02
CA TRP A 59 0.38 0.54 10.07
C TRP A 59 1.85 0.43 9.64
N GLU A 60 2.09 -0.01 8.40
CA GLU A 60 3.41 -0.25 7.90
C GLU A 60 3.97 0.98 7.19
N LYS A 61 5.18 1.40 7.58
CA LYS A 61 5.98 2.35 6.81
C LYS A 61 7.33 1.69 6.52
N ASN A 62 7.59 1.42 5.23
CA ASN A 62 8.83 0.77 4.77
C ASN A 62 9.11 -0.59 5.46
N GLY A 63 8.13 -1.48 5.60
CA GLY A 63 8.34 -2.77 6.28
C GLY A 63 8.24 -2.73 7.80
N ILE A 64 8.06 -1.54 8.40
CA ILE A 64 8.07 -1.35 9.85
C ILE A 64 6.68 -0.94 10.32
N LEU A 65 6.08 -1.78 11.18
CA LEU A 65 4.87 -1.43 11.92
C LEU A 65 5.17 -0.28 12.89
N SER A 66 4.46 0.84 12.73
CA SER A 66 4.66 2.06 13.50
C SER A 66 3.39 2.40 14.27
N ASP A 67 3.44 2.31 15.60
CA ASP A 67 2.34 2.61 16.52
C ASP A 67 2.46 4.01 17.15
N PHE A 68 2.77 5.06 16.36
CA PHE A 68 2.82 6.47 16.81
C PHE A 68 2.79 7.44 15.61
#